data_AF-A0A6G7KA61-F1
#
_entry.id   AF-A0A6G7KA61-F1
#
_cell.length_a   1.000
_cell.length_b   1.000
_cell.length_c   1.000
_cell.angle_alpha   90.00
_cell.angle_beta   90.00
_cell.angle_gamma   90.00
#
_symmetry.space_group_name_H-M   'P 1'
#
loop_
_entity.id
_entity.type
_entity.pdbx_description
1 polymer ?
#
loop_
_entity_poly.entity_id
_entity_poly.type
_entity_poly.pdbx_seq_one_letter_code
_entity_poly.pdbx_strand_id
1 'polypeptide(L)'
;MNRKLEKTLAIIGAGLVLVLMGGFALTIMNISFDQFVEVIAPAFQDSVVNVASEEGFETVRTLAAWFAVTAFVTLALVSLANLLMNHYPKRAAVCYFVIGLVVLFGSQLIAYPLAFIFFVVAALALLRKETV
;
A
#
# COMPACT_ATOMS: atom_id res chain seq x y z
N MET A 1 12.96 25.67 -1.90
CA MET A 1 12.40 25.28 -3.22
C MET A 1 11.19 24.36 -3.03
N ASN A 2 10.08 24.59 -3.72
CA ASN A 2 8.81 23.90 -3.44
C ASN A 2 8.81 22.48 -4.05
N ARG A 3 9.05 21.45 -3.23
CA ARG A 3 9.02 20.01 -3.61
C ARG A 3 7.57 19.50 -3.81
N LYS A 4 6.77 20.25 -4.58
CA LYS A 4 5.34 20.00 -4.78
C LYS A 4 5.09 18.70 -5.53
N LEU A 5 5.86 18.41 -6.57
CA LEU A 5 5.68 17.19 -7.39
C LEU A 5 5.86 15.93 -6.56
N GLU A 6 6.90 15.87 -5.73
CA GLU A 6 7.19 14.71 -4.91
C GLU A 6 6.12 14.50 -3.83
N LYS A 7 5.62 15.60 -3.24
CA LYS A 7 4.51 15.54 -2.28
C LYS A 7 3.20 15.10 -2.93
N THR A 8 2.87 15.63 -4.12
CA THR A 8 1.67 15.22 -4.85
C THR A 8 1.74 13.75 -5.21
N LEU A 9 2.88 13.25 -5.71
CA LEU A 9 3.07 11.83 -5.99
C LEU A 9 2.96 10.96 -4.73
N ALA A 10 3.55 11.39 -3.61
CA ALA A 10 3.43 10.69 -2.34
C ALA A 10 1.97 10.62 -1.84
N ILE A 11 1.21 11.70 -1.99
CA ILE A 11 -0.21 11.76 -1.63
C ILE A 11 -1.04 10.85 -2.54
N ILE A 12 -0.77 10.85 -3.86
CA ILE A 12 -1.44 9.94 -4.80
C ILE A 12 -1.14 8.48 -4.43
N GLY A 13 0.13 8.14 -4.17
CA GLY A 13 0.53 6.81 -3.74
C GLY A 13 -0.16 6.39 -2.44
N ALA A 14 -0.19 7.27 -1.44
CA ALA A 14 -0.91 7.06 -0.19
C ALA A 14 -2.42 6.85 -0.40
N GLY A 15 -3.04 7.66 -1.28
CA GLY A 15 -4.45 7.51 -1.64
C GLY A 15 -4.74 6.17 -2.30
N LEU A 16 -3.88 5.72 -3.21
CA LEU A 16 -4.02 4.41 -3.85
C LEU A 16 -3.84 3.26 -2.86
N VAL A 17 -2.90 3.35 -1.92
CA VAL A 17 -2.76 2.35 -0.83
C VAL A 17 -4.03 2.31 0.03
N LEU A 18 -4.57 3.47 0.41
CA LEU A 18 -5.79 3.54 1.20
C LEU A 18 -6.99 2.93 0.45
N VAL A 19 -7.17 3.27 -0.82
CA VAL A 19 -8.31 2.79 -1.61
C VAL A 19 -8.17 1.30 -1.94
N LEU A 20 -7.03 0.86 -2.45
CA LEU A 20 -6.87 -0.53 -2.90
C LEU A 20 -6.65 -1.48 -1.73
N MET A 21 -5.71 -1.20 -0.83
CA MET A 21 -5.43 -2.10 0.30
C MET A 21 -6.41 -1.88 1.44
N GLY A 22 -6.66 -0.63 1.83
CA GLY A 22 -7.62 -0.31 2.87
C GLY A 22 -9.07 -0.64 2.46
N GLY A 23 -9.47 -0.29 1.23
CA GLY A 23 -10.79 -0.60 0.71
C GLY A 23 -11.02 -2.11 0.56
N PHE A 24 -10.05 -2.86 0.05
CA PHE A 24 -10.10 -4.33 0.04
C PHE A 24 -10.27 -4.88 1.46
N ALA A 25 -9.43 -4.42 2.39
CA ALA A 25 -9.44 -4.91 3.75
C ALA A 25 -10.78 -4.66 4.46
N LEU A 26 -11.33 -3.45 4.33
CA LEU A 26 -12.64 -3.10 4.87
C LEU A 26 -13.76 -3.92 4.23
N THR A 27 -13.69 -4.17 2.93
CA THR A 27 -14.70 -4.97 2.22
C THR A 27 -14.69 -6.41 2.75
N ILE A 28 -13.54 -7.08 2.73
CA ILE A 28 -13.41 -8.47 3.19
C ILE A 28 -13.79 -8.64 4.66
N MET A 29 -13.43 -7.69 5.53
CA MET A 29 -13.74 -7.79 6.95
C MET A 29 -15.24 -7.60 7.29
N ASN A 30 -16.03 -7.00 6.40
CA ASN A 30 -17.44 -6.70 6.64
C ASN A 30 -18.42 -7.60 5.88
N ILE A 31 -17.97 -8.38 4.89
CA ILE A 31 -18.83 -9.32 4.16
C ILE A 31 -19.06 -10.61 4.96
N SER A 32 -20.22 -11.24 4.77
CA SER A 32 -20.49 -12.58 5.29
C SER A 32 -19.86 -13.67 4.40
N PHE A 33 -19.76 -14.89 4.94
CA PHE A 33 -19.30 -16.05 4.18
C PHE A 33 -20.13 -16.30 2.92
N ASP A 34 -21.46 -16.19 3.01
CA ASP A 34 -22.36 -16.37 1.86
C ASP A 34 -22.08 -15.36 0.74
N GLN A 35 -21.88 -14.09 1.10
CA GLN A 35 -21.53 -13.02 0.16
C GLN A 35 -20.14 -13.22 -0.45
N PHE A 36 -19.21 -13.75 0.33
CA PHE A 36 -17.87 -14.07 -0.15
C PHE A 36 -17.91 -15.19 -1.21
N VAL A 37 -18.70 -16.24 -1.00
CA VAL A 37 -18.89 -17.32 -1.97
C VAL A 37 -19.60 -16.81 -3.23
N GLU A 38 -20.53 -15.88 -3.10
CA GLU A 38 -21.27 -15.34 -4.25
C GLU A 38 -20.45 -14.34 -5.09
N VAL A 39 -19.69 -13.46 -4.44
CA VAL A 39 -19.03 -12.32 -5.12
C VAL A 39 -17.56 -12.59 -5.40
N ILE A 40 -16.86 -13.29 -4.50
CA ILE A 40 -15.39 -13.42 -4.56
C ILE A 40 -14.98 -14.78 -5.09
N ALA A 41 -15.59 -15.87 -4.65
CA ALA A 41 -15.23 -17.22 -5.12
C ALA A 41 -15.32 -17.39 -6.66
N PRO A 42 -16.25 -16.76 -7.42
CA PRO A 42 -16.26 -16.85 -8.88
C PRO A 42 -14.97 -16.32 -9.53
N ALA A 43 -14.36 -15.29 -8.95
CA ALA A 43 -13.11 -14.73 -9.45
C ALA A 43 -11.91 -15.67 -9.26
N PHE A 44 -12.07 -16.70 -8.42
CA PHE A 44 -11.05 -17.72 -8.13
C PHE A 44 -11.45 -19.12 -8.60
N GLN A 45 -12.49 -19.28 -9.43
CA GLN A 45 -12.96 -20.60 -9.89
C GLN A 45 -11.89 -21.43 -10.62
N ASP A 46 -10.95 -20.78 -11.32
CA ASP A 46 -9.81 -21.44 -11.98
C ASP A 46 -8.60 -21.64 -11.07
N SER A 47 -8.70 -21.27 -9.78
CA SER A 47 -7.62 -21.40 -8.81
C SER A 47 -7.62 -22.79 -8.18
N VAL A 48 -6.44 -23.38 -8.01
CA VAL A 48 -6.23 -24.73 -7.44
C VAL A 48 -6.71 -24.84 -5.97
N VAL A 49 -6.95 -23.71 -5.31
CA VAL A 49 -7.39 -23.64 -3.91
C VAL A 49 -8.91 -23.61 -3.88
N ASN A 50 -9.53 -24.46 -3.06
CA ASN A 50 -10.96 -24.39 -2.78
C ASN A 50 -11.28 -23.14 -1.93
N VAL A 51 -11.24 -21.96 -2.57
CA VAL A 51 -11.44 -20.66 -1.92
C VAL A 51 -12.85 -20.58 -1.31
N ALA A 52 -13.83 -21.32 -1.85
CA ALA A 52 -15.20 -21.40 -1.34
C ALA A 52 -15.36 -22.22 -0.05
N SER A 53 -14.28 -22.59 0.62
CA SER A 53 -14.30 -23.23 1.94
C SER A 53 -14.19 -22.20 3.08
N GLU A 54 -14.63 -22.56 4.28
CA GLU A 54 -14.43 -21.74 5.48
C GLU A 54 -12.95 -21.40 5.72
N GLU A 55 -12.05 -22.34 5.44
CA GLU A 55 -10.60 -22.12 5.53
C GLU A 55 -10.10 -21.09 4.52
N GLY A 56 -10.63 -21.11 3.29
CA GLY A 56 -10.35 -20.12 2.25
C GLY A 56 -10.81 -18.73 2.65
N PHE A 57 -12.01 -18.62 3.22
CA PHE A 57 -12.55 -17.37 3.74
C PHE A 57 -11.69 -16.79 4.88
N GLU A 58 -11.33 -17.59 5.88
CA GLU A 58 -10.46 -17.15 6.98
C GLU A 58 -9.04 -16.77 6.49
N THR A 59 -8.53 -17.44 5.46
CA THR A 59 -7.26 -17.07 4.82
C THR A 59 -7.34 -15.70 4.17
N VAL A 60 -8.40 -15.43 3.39
CA VAL A 60 -8.59 -14.13 2.74
C VAL A 60 -8.83 -13.03 3.76
N ARG A 61 -9.54 -13.32 4.85
CA ARG A 61 -9.75 -12.39 5.98
C ARG A 61 -8.44 -12.07 6.70
N THR A 62 -7.56 -13.05 6.88
CA THR A 62 -6.22 -12.85 7.44
C THR A 62 -5.36 -11.97 6.51
N LEU A 63 -5.43 -12.20 5.19
CA LEU A 63 -4.75 -11.36 4.21
C LEU A 63 -5.26 -9.92 4.24
N ALA A 64 -6.59 -9.74 4.32
CA ALA A 64 -7.23 -8.44 4.48
C ALA A 64 -6.77 -7.71 5.74
N ALA A 65 -6.68 -8.40 6.88
CA ALA A 65 -6.12 -7.81 8.10
C ALA A 65 -4.66 -7.37 7.91
N TRP A 66 -3.83 -8.17 7.24
CA TRP A 66 -2.46 -7.79 6.89
C TRP A 66 -2.40 -6.54 6.00
N PHE A 67 -3.30 -6.45 5.01
CA PHE A 67 -3.40 -5.28 4.15
C PHE A 67 -3.84 -4.03 4.91
N ALA A 68 -4.78 -4.15 5.87
CA ALA A 68 -5.18 -3.04 6.73
C ALA A 68 -4.02 -2.51 7.57
N VAL A 69 -3.29 -3.40 8.25
CA VAL A 69 -2.12 -3.03 9.06
C VAL A 69 -1.06 -2.37 8.19
N THR A 70 -0.75 -2.96 7.03
CA THR A 70 0.23 -2.41 6.09
C THR A 70 -0.19 -1.04 5.58
N ALA A 71 -1.46 -0.85 5.22
CA ALA A 71 -1.99 0.43 4.78
C ALA A 71 -1.87 1.48 5.88
N PHE A 72 -2.25 1.15 7.11
CA PHE A 72 -2.14 2.06 8.26
C PHE A 72 -0.70 2.51 8.52
N VAL A 73 0.24 1.54 8.60
CA VAL A 73 1.67 1.83 8.80
C VAL A 73 2.22 2.68 7.66
N THR A 74 1.86 2.36 6.42
CA THR A 74 2.27 3.13 5.23
C THR A 74 1.81 4.58 5.32
N LEU A 75 0.54 4.84 5.66
CA LEU A 75 -0.01 6.19 5.78
C LEU A 75 0.65 6.99 6.90
N ALA A 76 0.93 6.34 8.04
CA ALA A 76 1.66 6.96 9.15
C ALA A 76 3.09 7.35 8.73
N LEU A 77 3.80 6.46 8.05
CA LEU A 77 5.15 6.72 7.56
C LEU A 77 5.18 7.80 6.46
N VAL A 78 4.23 7.80 5.53
CA VAL A 78 4.11 8.84 4.49
C VAL A 78 3.89 10.21 5.13
N SER A 79 3.04 10.30 6.15
CA SER A 79 2.83 11.53 6.92
C SER A 79 4.14 12.06 7.51
N LEU A 80 4.93 11.19 8.15
CA LEU A 80 6.24 11.56 8.71
C LEU A 80 7.26 11.96 7.63
N ALA A 81 7.34 11.20 6.53
CA ALA A 81 8.24 11.47 5.42
C ALA A 81 7.93 12.81 4.74
N ASN A 82 6.64 13.18 4.63
CA ASN A 82 6.21 14.46 4.08
C ASN A 82 6.63 15.67 4.93
N LEU A 83 6.67 15.53 6.25
CA LEU A 83 7.19 16.56 7.15
C LEU A 83 8.70 16.76 6.95
N LEU A 84 9.44 15.66 6.82
CA LEU A 84 10.89 15.65 6.59
C LEU A 84 11.29 16.22 5.22
N MET A 85 10.40 16.13 4.22
CA MET A 85 10.67 16.48 2.82
C MET A 85 11.16 17.92 2.61
N ASN A 86 10.72 18.85 3.46
CA ASN A 86 11.05 20.28 3.33
C ASN A 86 12.41 20.65 3.94
N HIS A 87 12.89 19.91 4.94
CA HIS A 87 14.09 20.27 5.71
C HIS A 87 15.24 19.28 5.51
N TYR A 88 14.93 18.00 5.28
CA TYR A 88 15.92 16.93 5.17
C TYR A 88 15.58 15.99 4.02
N PRO A 89 15.77 16.42 2.76
CA PRO A 89 15.31 15.68 1.60
C PRO A 89 15.97 14.32 1.42
N LYS A 90 17.25 14.19 1.76
CA LYS A 90 17.95 12.89 1.74
C LYS A 90 17.37 11.90 2.76
N ARG A 91 17.00 12.39 3.95
CA ARG A 91 16.35 11.56 4.98
C ARG A 91 14.94 11.17 4.56
N ALA A 92 14.17 12.12 4.00
CA ALA A 92 12.84 11.85 3.46
C ALA A 92 12.89 10.79 2.36
N ALA A 93 13.93 10.80 1.51
CA ALA A 93 14.09 9.77 0.49
C ALA A 93 14.34 8.37 1.07
N VAL A 94 15.18 8.25 2.10
CA VAL A 94 15.37 6.98 2.82
C VAL A 94 14.04 6.52 3.42
N CYS A 95 13.27 7.43 4.01
CA CYS A 95 11.92 7.12 4.51
C CYS A 95 11.01 6.60 3.39
N TYR A 96 10.95 7.27 2.24
CA TYR A 96 10.13 6.83 1.10
C TYR A 96 10.57 5.48 0.52
N PHE A 97 11.88 5.20 0.53
CA PHE A 97 12.39 3.89 0.15
C PHE A 97 11.92 2.80 1.12
N VAL A 98 12.03 3.04 2.43
CA VAL A 98 11.52 2.13 3.47
C VAL A 98 10.00 1.94 3.35
N ILE A 99 9.24 3.01 3.06
CA ILE A 99 7.80 2.93 2.81
C ILE A 99 7.50 2.00 1.63
N GLY A 100 8.24 2.12 0.52
CA GLY A 100 8.10 1.22 -0.62
C GLY A 100 8.35 -0.25 -0.23
N LEU A 101 9.36 -0.52 0.59
CA LEU A 101 9.62 -1.88 1.10
C LEU A 101 8.50 -2.38 2.00
N VAL A 102 7.96 -1.55 2.89
CA VAL A 102 6.82 -1.91 3.76
C VAL A 102 5.60 -2.29 2.92
N VAL A 103 5.27 -1.51 1.89
CA VAL A 103 4.16 -1.84 0.97
C VAL A 103 4.44 -3.13 0.20
N LEU A 104 5.66 -3.31 -0.28
CA LEU A 104 6.05 -4.48 -1.07
C LEU A 104 5.98 -5.77 -0.24
N PHE A 105 6.60 -5.80 0.94
CA PHE A 105 6.60 -6.98 1.80
C PHE A 105 5.28 -7.18 2.54
N GLY A 106 4.64 -6.10 3.00
CA GLY A 106 3.34 -6.17 3.67
C GLY A 106 2.20 -6.62 2.76
N SER A 107 2.36 -6.45 1.44
CA SER A 107 1.43 -7.00 0.44
C SER A 107 1.85 -8.35 -0.14
N GLN A 108 2.87 -9.01 0.43
CA GLN A 108 3.42 -10.27 -0.10
C GLN A 108 3.84 -10.16 -1.58
N LEU A 109 4.42 -9.03 -1.98
CA LEU A 109 4.85 -8.69 -3.34
C LEU A 109 3.70 -8.48 -4.36
N ILE A 110 2.44 -8.59 -3.93
CA ILE A 110 1.27 -8.43 -4.81
C ILE A 110 1.09 -6.95 -5.21
N ALA A 111 1.29 -6.03 -4.26
CA ALA A 111 1.10 -4.59 -4.51
C ALA A 111 2.39 -3.89 -5.00
N TYR A 112 3.19 -4.56 -5.85
CA TYR A 112 4.39 -3.97 -6.44
C TYR A 112 4.14 -2.63 -7.18
N PRO A 113 3.00 -2.40 -7.88
CA PRO A 113 2.77 -1.13 -8.56
C PRO A 113 2.63 0.03 -7.56
N LEU A 114 2.07 -0.25 -6.37
CA LEU A 114 1.93 0.74 -5.30
C LEU A 114 3.28 1.05 -4.66
N ALA A 115 4.08 0.02 -4.36
CA ALA A 115 5.43 0.18 -3.83
C ALA A 115 6.31 1.02 -4.77
N PHE A 116 6.17 0.81 -6.09
CA PHE A 116 6.95 1.51 -7.11
C PHE A 116 6.78 3.04 -7.06
N ILE A 117 5.57 3.53 -6.78
CA ILE A 117 5.32 4.98 -6.65
C ILE A 117 6.20 5.58 -5.55
N PHE A 118 6.32 4.90 -4.41
CA PHE A 118 7.16 5.37 -3.31
C PHE A 118 8.66 5.31 -3.62
N PHE A 119 9.11 4.30 -4.39
CA PHE A 119 10.49 4.26 -4.88
C PHE A 119 10.79 5.40 -5.86
N VAL A 120 9.85 5.76 -6.73
CA VAL A 120 9.98 6.93 -7.62
C VAL A 120 10.07 8.21 -6.80
N VAL A 121 9.23 8.38 -5.77
CA VAL A 121 9.32 9.54 -4.86
C VAL A 121 10.67 9.58 -4.13
N ALA A 122 11.18 8.43 -3.68
CA ALA A 122 12.49 8.34 -3.06
C ALA A 122 13.62 8.74 -4.03
N ALA A 123 13.59 8.24 -5.26
CA ALA A 123 14.55 8.58 -6.29
C ALA A 123 14.52 10.08 -6.64
N LEU A 124 13.32 10.66 -6.80
CA LEU A 124 13.17 12.10 -7.01
C LEU A 124 13.69 12.91 -5.82
N ALA A 125 13.44 12.45 -4.60
CA ALA A 125 13.91 13.13 -3.40
C ALA A 125 15.44 13.11 -3.25
N LEU A 126 16.12 12.05 -3.70
CA LEU A 126 17.59 11.92 -3.73
C LEU A 126 18.25 12.66 -4.89
N LEU A 127 17.73 12.50 -6.11
CA LEU A 127 18.40 12.91 -7.35
C LEU A 127 18.11 14.36 -7.72
N ARG A 128 17.03 14.95 -7.21
CA ARG A 128 16.72 16.35 -7.52
C ARG A 128 17.73 17.26 -6.83
N LYS A 129 18.62 17.83 -7.64
CA LYS A 129 19.63 18.80 -7.25
C LYS A 129 18.97 19.93 -6.46
N GLU A 130 19.47 20.19 -5.25
CA GLU A 130 19.17 21.42 -4.54
C GLU A 130 19.76 22.55 -5.38
N THR A 131 18.95 23.22 -6.19
CA THR A 131 19.36 24.50 -6.76
C THR A 131 19.39 25.47 -5.58
N VAL A 132 20.61 25.68 -5.09
CA VAL A 132 20.99 26.76 -4.16
C VAL A 132 20.63 28.09 -4.82
#